data_AF-A0A9D6LM35-F1
#
_entry.id   AF-A0A9D6LM35-F1
#
_cell.length_a   1.000
_cell.length_b   1.000
_cell.length_c   1.000
_cell.angle_alpha   90.00
_cell.angle_beta   90.00
_cell.angle_gamma   90.00
#
_symmetry.space_group_name_H-M   'P 1'
#
loop_
_entity.id
_entity.type
_entity.pdbx_description
1 polymer ?
#
loop_
_entity_poly.entity_id
_entity_poly.type
_entity_poly.pdbx_seq_one_letter_code
_entity_poly.pdbx_strand_id
1 'polypeptide(L)'
;MKLPLILLMAGIFLSACTSARDTPEMKIRQLLKDAETAVEKKDATSLRQLISEKYTDSQGQNKKNIEAVLRYYFLRPCRVAPG
;
A
#
# COMPACT_ATOMS: atom_id res chain seq x y z
N MET A 1 -9.57 -38.67 30.86
CA MET A 1 -8.68 -37.47 30.94
C MET A 1 -7.99 -37.08 29.64
N LYS A 2 -7.99 -37.92 28.57
CA LYS A 2 -7.31 -37.63 27.30
C LYS A 2 -8.17 -36.85 26.29
N LEU A 3 -9.49 -37.04 26.35
CA LEU A 3 -10.47 -36.37 25.47
C LEU A 3 -10.45 -34.83 25.54
N PRO A 4 -10.39 -34.17 26.72
CA PRO A 4 -10.34 -32.70 26.75
C PRO A 4 -9.01 -32.16 26.22
N LEU A 5 -7.90 -32.90 26.37
CA LEU A 5 -6.59 -32.51 25.86
C LEU A 5 -6.54 -32.57 24.32
N ILE A 6 -7.17 -33.58 23.72
CA ILE A 6 -7.28 -33.72 22.26
C ILE A 6 -8.14 -32.59 21.67
N LEU A 7 -9.24 -32.22 22.35
CA LEU A 7 -10.13 -31.15 21.90
C LEU A 7 -9.46 -29.76 21.99
N LEU A 8 -8.66 -29.54 23.04
CA LEU A 8 -7.86 -28.32 23.22
C LEU A 8 -6.78 -28.21 22.13
N MET A 9 -6.07 -29.31 21.84
CA MET A 9 -5.06 -29.37 20.77
C MET A 9 -5.69 -29.10 19.40
N ALA A 10 -6.84 -29.70 19.10
CA ALA A 10 -7.55 -29.48 17.85
C ALA A 10 -7.92 -27.99 17.65
N GLY A 11 -8.40 -27.31 18.69
CA GLY A 11 -8.71 -25.87 18.62
C GLY A 11 -7.50 -24.99 18.26
N ILE A 12 -6.31 -25.32 18.75
CA ILE A 12 -5.07 -24.58 18.45
C ILE A 12 -4.69 -24.75 16.97
N PHE A 13 -4.78 -25.96 16.42
CA PHE A 13 -4.48 -26.22 15.01
C PHE A 13 -5.47 -25.53 14.04
N LEU A 14 -6.75 -25.38 14.40
CA LEU A 14 -7.70 -24.64 13.56
C LEU A 14 -7.41 -23.12 13.51
N SER A 15 -6.82 -22.55 14.55
CA SER A 15 -6.45 -21.11 14.57
C SER A 15 -5.20 -20.78 13.73
N ALA A 16 -4.38 -21.78 13.39
CA ALA A 16 -3.19 -21.58 12.57
C ALA A 16 -3.51 -21.43 11.06
N CYS A 17 -4.65 -21.95 10.60
CA CYS A 17 -5.08 -21.85 9.21
C CYS A 17 -5.86 -20.56 8.89
N THR A 18 -6.24 -19.78 9.91
CA THR A 18 -6.73 -18.41 9.72
C THR A 18 -5.54 -17.44 9.74
N SER A 19 -4.56 -17.67 8.88
CA SER A 19 -3.48 -16.71 8.68
C SER A 19 -4.01 -15.55 7.84
N ALA A 20 -4.84 -14.69 8.44
CA ALA A 20 -5.03 -13.30 8.02
C ALA A 20 -3.75 -12.46 8.18
N ARG A 21 -2.58 -13.10 8.33
CA ARG A 21 -1.27 -12.47 8.44
C ARG A 21 -0.68 -12.35 7.05
N ASP A 22 -0.74 -11.13 6.52
CA ASP A 22 0.24 -10.58 5.58
C ASP A 22 0.48 -11.39 4.30
N THR A 23 -0.58 -11.79 3.61
CA THR A 23 -0.40 -12.30 2.24
C THR A 23 0.24 -11.23 1.35
N PRO A 24 1.01 -11.60 0.31
CA PRO A 24 1.57 -10.64 -0.65
C PRO A 24 0.50 -9.69 -1.22
N GLU A 25 -0.69 -10.21 -1.51
CA GLU A 25 -1.82 -9.43 -2.05
C GLU A 25 -2.32 -8.42 -1.03
N MET A 26 -2.39 -8.78 0.25
CA MET A 26 -2.77 -7.86 1.32
C MET A 26 -1.78 -6.69 1.43
N LYS A 27 -0.48 -6.94 1.26
CA LYS A 27 0.54 -5.89 1.26
C LYS A 27 0.39 -4.94 0.06
N ILE A 28 0.09 -5.48 -1.11
CA ILE A 28 -0.18 -4.66 -2.31
C ILE A 28 -1.44 -3.81 -2.10
N ARG A 29 -2.52 -4.40 -1.57
CA ARG A 29 -3.76 -3.68 -1.26
C ARG A 29 -3.52 -2.54 -0.25
N GLN A 30 -2.72 -2.82 0.78
CA GLN A 30 -2.37 -1.81 1.78
C GLN A 30 -1.54 -0.67 1.15
N LEU A 31 -0.53 -1.00 0.34
CA LEU A 31 0.28 -0.01 -0.38
C LEU A 31 -0.58 0.93 -1.23
N LEU A 32 -1.56 0.39 -1.96
CA LEU A 32 -2.48 1.19 -2.78
C LEU A 32 -3.34 2.12 -1.91
N LYS A 33 -3.87 1.61 -0.79
CA LYS A 33 -4.68 2.39 0.14
C LYS A 33 -3.88 3.53 0.79
N ASP A 34 -2.63 3.27 1.15
CA ASP A 34 -1.72 4.28 1.71
C ASP A 34 -1.42 5.37 0.68
N ALA A 35 -1.21 5.00 -0.58
CA ALA A 35 -0.99 5.93 -1.68
C ALA A 35 -2.22 6.81 -1.94
N GLU A 36 -3.41 6.22 -2.01
CA GLU A 36 -4.68 6.94 -2.16
C GLU A 36 -4.87 7.96 -1.03
N THR A 37 -4.71 7.51 0.22
CA THR A 37 -4.83 8.36 1.41
C THR A 37 -3.84 9.53 1.36
N ALA A 38 -2.59 9.29 0.94
CA ALA A 38 -1.58 10.34 0.83
C ALA A 38 -1.93 11.38 -0.24
N VAL A 39 -2.45 10.94 -1.40
CA VAL A 39 -2.92 11.84 -2.47
C VAL A 39 -4.09 12.69 -2.01
N GLU A 40 -5.10 12.09 -1.38
CA GLU A 40 -6.29 12.80 -0.86
C GLU A 40 -5.92 13.88 0.15
N LYS A 41 -4.96 13.59 1.04
CA LYS A 41 -4.45 14.52 2.05
C LYS A 41 -3.45 15.54 1.50
N LYS A 42 -3.13 15.48 0.20
CA LYS A 42 -2.04 16.25 -0.43
C LYS A 42 -0.68 16.09 0.29
N ASP A 43 -0.46 14.93 0.89
CA ASP A 43 0.79 14.57 1.56
C ASP A 43 1.78 13.99 0.55
N ALA A 44 2.43 14.91 -0.18
CA ALA A 44 3.46 14.55 -1.15
C ALA A 44 4.68 13.87 -0.50
N THR A 45 4.94 14.08 0.79
CA THR A 45 6.08 13.46 1.48
C THR A 45 5.82 11.99 1.69
N SER A 46 4.68 11.62 2.25
CA SER A 46 4.30 10.21 2.46
C SER A 46 4.19 9.47 1.13
N LEU A 47 3.60 10.09 0.10
CA LEU A 47 3.50 9.47 -1.22
C LEU A 47 4.86 9.13 -1.84
N ARG A 48 5.87 10.00 -1.66
CA ARG A 48 7.23 9.76 -2.17
C ARG A 48 7.94 8.59 -1.46
N GLN A 49 7.63 8.36 -0.19
CA GLN A 49 8.19 7.24 0.57
C GLN A 49 7.67 5.89 0.09
N LEU A 50 6.51 5.84 -0.56
CA LEU A 50 5.95 4.62 -1.14
C LEU A 50 6.65 4.22 -2.46
N ILE A 51 7.48 5.09 -3.04
CA ILE A 51 8.22 4.83 -4.28
C ILE A 51 9.60 4.24 -3.97
N SER A 52 9.85 3.03 -4.46
CA SER A 52 11.13 2.34 -4.34
C SER A 52 12.30 3.17 -4.89
N GLU A 53 13.43 3.16 -4.18
CA GLU A 53 14.70 3.75 -4.66
C GLU A 53 15.19 3.12 -5.97
N LYS A 54 14.80 1.87 -6.24
CA LYS A 54 15.14 1.13 -7.45
C LYS A 54 14.03 1.19 -8.51
N TYR A 55 13.08 2.10 -8.38
CA TYR A 55 11.99 2.24 -9.33
C TYR A 55 12.53 2.51 -10.73
N THR A 56 12.04 1.71 -11.68
CA THR A 56 12.18 1.90 -13.12
C THR A 56 10.91 1.39 -13.78
N ASP A 57 10.43 2.07 -14.83
CA ASP A 57 9.29 1.60 -15.63
C ASP A 57 9.66 1.33 -17.10
N SER A 58 8.69 0.89 -17.89
CA SER A 58 8.86 0.59 -19.31
C SER A 58 9.11 1.82 -20.19
N GLN A 59 8.89 3.02 -19.66
CA GLN A 59 9.16 4.30 -20.32
C GLN A 59 10.55 4.85 -19.96
N GLY A 60 11.34 4.11 -19.16
CA GLY A 60 12.66 4.53 -18.70
C GLY A 60 12.62 5.55 -17.56
N GLN A 61 11.48 5.73 -16.90
CA GLN A 61 11.35 6.66 -15.78
C GLN A 61 11.92 6.03 -14.52
N ASN A 62 12.78 6.77 -13.82
CA ASN A 62 13.26 6.40 -12.50
C ASN A 62 12.48 7.16 -11.40
N LYS A 63 12.80 6.88 -10.13
CA LYS A 63 12.16 7.54 -8.97
C LYS A 63 12.13 9.06 -9.12
N LYS A 64 13.26 9.69 -9.47
CA LYS A 64 13.35 11.16 -9.60
C LYS A 64 12.40 11.70 -10.67
N ASN A 65 12.23 10.97 -11.78
CA ASN A 65 11.30 11.34 -12.85
C ASN A 65 9.85 11.34 -12.36
N ILE A 66 9.41 10.25 -11.72
CA ILE A 66 8.03 10.16 -11.20
C ILE A 66 7.77 11.15 -10.08
N GLU A 67 8.74 11.39 -9.19
CA GLU A 67 8.61 12.45 -8.19
C GLU A 67 8.42 13.84 -8.81
N ALA A 68 9.04 14.12 -9.95
CA ALA A 68 8.86 15.38 -10.66
C ALA A 68 7.44 15.48 -11.26
N VAL A 69 6.92 14.39 -11.81
CA VAL A 69 5.53 14.30 -12.29
C VAL A 69 4.55 14.54 -11.14
N LEU A 70 4.74 13.87 -10.00
CA LEU A 70 3.89 14.06 -8.82
C LEU A 70 3.93 15.51 -8.32
N ARG A 71 5.12 16.12 -8.23
CA ARG A 71 5.27 17.54 -7.89
C ARG A 71 4.45 18.43 -8.82
N TYR A 72 4.51 18.18 -10.13
CA TYR A 72 3.71 18.92 -11.10
C TYR A 72 2.20 18.77 -10.83
N TYR A 73 1.72 17.55 -10.58
CA TYR A 73 0.31 17.31 -10.24
C TYR A 73 -0.16 18.08 -9.00
N PHE A 74 0.65 18.11 -7.93
CA PHE A 74 0.28 18.82 -6.69
C PHE A 74 0.36 20.35 -6.82
N LEU A 75 1.29 20.85 -7.62
CA LEU A 75 1.52 22.29 -7.78
C LEU A 75 0.69 22.91 -8.90
N ARG A 76 0.04 22.09 -9.75
CA ARG A 76 -0.79 22.60 -10.84
C ARG A 76 -1.97 23.38 -10.25
N PRO A 77 -2.09 24.69 -10.52
CA PRO A 77 -3.25 25.44 -10.06
C PRO A 77 -4.50 24.87 -10.72
N CYS A 78 -5.55 24.63 -9.93
CA CYS A 78 -6.86 24.27 -10.45
C CYS A 78 -7.37 25.43 -11.30
N ARG A 79 -7.28 25.31 -12.62
CA ARG A 79 -7.94 26.25 -13.53
C ARG A 79 -9.41 25.86 -13.56
N VAL A 80 -10.22 26.59 -12.79
CA VAL A 80 -11.66 26.61 -13.02
C VAL A 80 -11.86 27.29 -14.37
N ALA A 81 -12.40 26.58 -15.36
CA ALA A 81 -12.74 27.21 -16.63
C ALA A 81 -13.81 28.29 -16.37
N PRO A 82 -13.70 29.50 -16.96
CA PRO A 82 -14.82 30.43 -16.94
C PRO A 82 -15.98 29.79 -17.71
N GLY A 83 -17.12 29.64 -17.02
CA GLY A 83 -18.39 29.27 -17.62
C GLY A 83 -19.06 30.46 -18.29
#